data_AF-A0A2G6CPI4-F1
#
_entry.id   AF-A0A2G6CPI4-F1
#
_cell.length_a   1.000
_cell.length_b   1.000
_cell.length_c   1.000
_cell.angle_alpha   90.00
_cell.angle_beta   90.00
_cell.angle_gamma   90.00
#
_symmetry.space_group_name_H-M   'P 1'
#
loop_
_entity.id
_entity.type
_entity.pdbx_description
1 polymer ?
#
loop_
_entity_poly.entity_id
_entity_poly.type
_entity_poly.pdbx_seq_one_letter_code
_entity_poly.pdbx_strand_id
1 'polypeptide(L)'
;MKLSRFAWLLGVVAITAGGCKASKEDVMKKWKLSETQVTSFSSKYAVCKDVIVKRHKAQKGPFDTAAKGKGDVEKMKAAMKPLREVLDPIAAYERMTARINELMSSRKVLKHKGSKVRPALAKGRKKLAQAAEVIAKMTECKDAATITKTFGEANGYLKEGLDPLERLARKGKKRKKRKKRKKRR
;
A
#
# COMPACT_ATOMS: atom_id res chain seq x y z
N MET A 1 1.20 45.57 -28.07
CA MET A 1 1.85 45.17 -26.79
C MET A 1 0.79 44.88 -25.73
N LYS A 2 0.70 43.63 -25.27
CA LYS A 2 0.53 43.21 -23.85
C LYS A 2 0.21 41.71 -23.85
N LEU A 3 1.29 40.97 -23.61
CA LEU A 3 1.38 39.52 -23.54
C LEU A 3 0.62 38.92 -22.36
N SER A 4 0.21 37.68 -22.57
CA SER A 4 0.23 36.60 -21.59
C SER A 4 -0.72 36.71 -20.38
N ARG A 5 -1.97 36.28 -20.61
CA ARG A 5 -2.87 35.77 -19.55
C ARG A 5 -2.82 34.24 -19.42
N PHE A 6 -1.80 33.58 -19.96
CA PHE A 6 -1.59 32.12 -19.89
C PHE A 6 -0.61 31.67 -18.78
N ALA A 7 -0.19 32.57 -17.89
CA ALA A 7 0.77 32.25 -16.83
C ALA A 7 0.18 31.50 -15.63
N TRP A 8 -1.15 31.35 -15.52
CA TRP A 8 -1.78 30.67 -14.36
C TRP A 8 -2.07 29.18 -14.58
N LEU A 9 -1.87 28.65 -15.78
CA LEU A 9 -2.06 27.22 -16.08
C LEU A 9 -0.76 26.39 -16.04
N LEU A 10 0.41 27.03 -15.95
CA LEU A 10 1.70 26.34 -15.81
C LEU A 10 2.14 26.17 -14.34
N GLY A 11 1.46 26.80 -13.38
CA GLY A 11 1.79 26.72 -11.95
C GLY A 11 1.29 25.47 -11.23
N VAL A 12 0.42 24.64 -11.85
CA VAL A 12 -0.16 23.43 -11.23
C VAL A 12 0.54 22.14 -11.69
N VAL A 13 1.36 22.18 -12.74
CA VAL A 13 2.14 21.01 -13.20
C VAL A 13 3.53 20.94 -12.54
N ALA A 14 4.00 22.04 -11.93
CA ALA A 14 5.30 22.09 -11.26
C ALA A 14 5.33 21.49 -9.84
N ILE A 15 4.21 20.98 -9.30
CA ILE A 15 4.19 20.25 -8.02
C ILE A 15 4.36 18.72 -8.24
N THR A 16 4.28 18.26 -9.49
CA THR A 16 4.56 16.86 -9.87
C THR A 16 5.98 16.60 -10.37
N ALA A 17 6.86 17.62 -10.38
CA ALA A 17 8.27 17.50 -10.74
C ALA A 17 9.23 17.72 -9.55
N GLY A 18 8.70 17.75 -8.32
CA GLY A 18 9.49 17.54 -7.10
C GLY A 18 9.77 16.05 -6.91
N GLY A 19 10.45 15.44 -7.89
CA GLY A 19 11.07 14.15 -7.68
C GLY A 19 11.97 14.29 -6.47
N CYS A 20 11.58 13.67 -5.34
CA CYS A 20 12.56 13.29 -4.34
C CYS A 20 13.61 12.50 -5.12
N LYS A 21 14.75 13.13 -5.42
CA LYS A 21 15.92 12.43 -5.93
C LYS A 21 16.20 11.36 -4.87
N ALA A 22 15.78 10.13 -5.17
CA ALA A 22 15.99 9.03 -4.26
C ALA A 22 17.49 8.95 -4.05
N SER A 23 17.95 9.22 -2.84
CA SER A 23 19.37 9.10 -2.54
C SER A 23 19.75 7.62 -2.60
N LYS A 24 21.04 7.35 -2.82
CA LYS A 24 21.58 6.00 -2.70
C LYS A 24 21.25 5.39 -1.33
N GLU A 25 21.30 6.21 -0.28
CA GLU A 25 20.93 5.83 1.09
C GLU A 25 19.47 5.41 1.22
N ASP A 26 18.53 6.13 0.60
CA ASP A 26 17.11 5.78 0.62
C ASP A 26 16.84 4.44 -0.08
N VAL A 27 17.51 4.18 -1.20
CA VAL A 27 17.36 2.92 -1.93
C VAL A 27 17.98 1.76 -1.15
N MET A 28 19.13 1.96 -0.52
CA MET A 28 19.75 0.99 0.40
C MET A 28 18.85 0.71 1.62
N LYS A 29 18.22 1.73 2.20
CA LYS A 29 17.27 1.55 3.30
C LYS A 29 16.05 0.73 2.88
N LYS A 30 15.51 0.99 1.68
CA LYS A 30 14.42 0.19 1.11
C LYS A 30 14.83 -1.26 0.85
N TRP A 31 16.08 -1.51 0.45
CA TRP A 31 16.60 -2.85 0.29
C TRP A 31 16.66 -3.62 1.62
N LYS A 32 17.20 -3.01 2.67
CA LYS A 32 17.20 -3.61 4.02
C LYS A 32 15.79 -3.89 4.55
N LEU A 33 14.84 -3.00 4.25
CA LEU A 33 13.43 -3.23 4.55
C LEU A 33 12.88 -4.44 3.78
N SER A 34 13.23 -4.61 2.50
CA SER A 34 12.81 -5.79 1.73
C SER A 34 13.45 -7.08 2.25
N GLU A 35 14.69 -7.07 2.75
CA GLU A 35 15.30 -8.24 3.42
C GLU A 35 14.50 -8.67 4.65
N THR A 36 14.09 -7.69 5.46
CA THR A 36 13.24 -7.93 6.65
C THR A 36 11.87 -8.45 6.23
N GLN A 37 11.26 -7.88 5.19
CA GLN A 37 9.97 -8.32 4.65
C GLN A 37 10.02 -9.72 4.06
N VAL A 38 11.08 -10.07 3.33
CA VAL A 38 11.31 -11.41 2.79
C VAL A 38 11.31 -12.43 3.93
N THR A 39 12.05 -12.14 5.00
CA THR A 39 12.12 -13.01 6.18
C THR A 39 10.74 -13.15 6.84
N SER A 40 10.05 -12.03 7.08
CA SER A 40 8.72 -12.05 7.69
C SER A 40 7.67 -12.77 6.83
N PHE A 41 7.64 -12.52 5.53
CA PHE A 41 6.62 -13.08 4.64
C PHE A 41 6.91 -14.54 4.30
N SER A 42 8.17 -14.93 4.15
CA SER A 42 8.52 -16.35 3.96
C SER A 42 8.16 -17.21 5.16
N SER A 43 8.17 -16.64 6.38
CA SER A 43 7.69 -17.31 7.58
C SER A 43 6.15 -17.39 7.63
N LYS A 44 5.45 -16.27 7.35
CA LYS A 44 3.98 -16.22 7.42
C LYS A 44 3.27 -16.96 6.27
N TYR A 45 3.89 -17.00 5.10
CA TYR A 45 3.33 -17.59 3.87
C TYR A 45 4.27 -18.69 3.37
N ALA A 46 4.34 -19.79 4.14
CA ALA A 46 5.24 -20.91 3.86
C ALA A 46 5.13 -21.44 2.42
N VAL A 47 3.90 -21.50 1.87
CA VAL A 47 3.62 -21.91 0.49
C VAL A 47 4.27 -21.02 -0.58
N CYS A 48 4.64 -19.79 -0.24
CA CYS A 48 5.33 -18.85 -1.12
C CYS A 48 6.83 -18.68 -0.80
N LYS A 49 7.35 -19.34 0.25
CA LYS A 49 8.72 -19.17 0.75
C LYS A 49 9.75 -19.29 -0.37
N ASP A 50 9.68 -20.35 -1.16
CA ASP A 50 10.68 -20.65 -2.18
C ASP A 50 10.70 -19.60 -3.29
N VAL A 51 9.53 -19.15 -3.75
CA VAL A 51 9.44 -18.08 -4.76
C VAL A 51 10.00 -16.77 -4.24
N ILE A 52 9.63 -16.37 -3.02
CA ILE A 52 10.08 -15.12 -2.40
C ILE A 52 11.60 -15.13 -2.20
N VAL A 53 12.15 -16.21 -1.63
CA VAL A 53 13.59 -16.33 -1.36
C VAL A 53 14.39 -16.43 -2.65
N LYS A 54 13.94 -17.24 -3.62
CA LYS A 54 14.60 -17.38 -4.93
C LYS A 54 14.66 -16.04 -5.66
N ARG A 55 13.57 -15.27 -5.64
CA ARG A 55 13.53 -13.92 -6.24
C ARG A 55 14.47 -12.95 -5.52
N HIS A 56 14.48 -12.95 -4.19
CA HIS A 56 15.41 -12.11 -3.42
C HIS A 56 16.87 -12.40 -3.77
N LYS A 57 17.27 -13.68 -3.76
CA LYS A 57 18.65 -14.10 -4.13
C LYS A 57 19.01 -13.66 -5.55
N ALA A 58 18.09 -13.82 -6.51
CA ALA A 58 18.32 -13.41 -7.89
C ALA A 58 18.50 -11.89 -8.06
N GLN A 59 17.83 -11.07 -7.23
CA GLN A 59 17.94 -9.61 -7.30
C GLN A 59 19.10 -9.03 -6.48
N LYS A 60 19.61 -9.77 -5.49
CA LYS A 60 20.71 -9.30 -4.63
C LYS A 60 21.99 -9.00 -5.43
N GLY A 61 22.41 -9.90 -6.32
CA GLY A 61 23.60 -9.70 -7.15
C GLY A 61 23.52 -8.43 -8.02
N PRO A 62 22.47 -8.27 -8.86
CA PRO A 62 22.26 -7.06 -9.64
C PRO A 62 22.18 -5.79 -8.79
N PHE A 63 21.55 -5.86 -7.62
CA PHE A 63 21.45 -4.74 -6.69
C PHE A 63 22.82 -4.35 -6.12
N ASP A 64 23.59 -5.32 -5.62
CA ASP A 64 24.92 -5.09 -5.04
C ASP A 64 25.90 -4.53 -6.08
N THR A 65 25.84 -5.02 -7.32
CA THR A 65 26.62 -4.49 -8.45
C THR A 65 26.24 -3.04 -8.75
N ALA A 66 24.94 -2.71 -8.82
CA ALA A 66 24.48 -1.34 -9.01
C ALA A 66 24.83 -0.43 -7.83
N ALA A 67 24.80 -0.96 -6.60
CA ALA A 67 25.13 -0.23 -5.38
C ALA A 67 26.63 0.13 -5.30
N LYS A 68 27.53 -0.61 -5.94
CA LYS A 68 28.96 -0.27 -6.00
C LYS A 68 29.25 0.86 -7.01
N GLY A 69 28.38 1.12 -7.97
CA GLY A 69 28.51 2.22 -8.92
C GLY A 69 28.39 3.62 -8.28
N LYS A 70 29.09 4.61 -8.86
CA LYS A 70 28.88 6.04 -8.56
C LYS A 70 27.63 6.53 -9.31
N GLY A 71 26.48 6.58 -8.63
CA GLY A 71 25.28 7.27 -9.13
C GLY A 71 24.18 6.39 -9.77
N ASP A 72 24.31 5.07 -9.74
CA ASP A 72 23.40 4.12 -10.41
C ASP A 72 22.10 3.83 -9.62
N VAL A 73 21.49 4.85 -9.02
CA VAL A 73 20.21 4.76 -8.28
C VAL A 73 19.11 4.14 -9.14
N GLU A 74 19.06 4.46 -10.43
CA GLU A 74 18.07 3.91 -11.35
C GLU A 74 18.29 2.40 -11.61
N LYS A 75 19.55 1.95 -11.72
CA LYS A 75 19.85 0.51 -11.84
C LYS A 75 19.53 -0.24 -10.54
N MET A 76 19.78 0.37 -9.38
CA MET A 76 19.38 -0.20 -8.09
C MET A 76 17.85 -0.32 -8.00
N LYS A 77 17.10 0.70 -8.41
CA LYS A 77 15.63 0.63 -8.47
C LYS A 77 15.15 -0.45 -9.44
N ALA A 78 15.77 -0.56 -10.61
CA ALA A 78 15.44 -1.59 -11.60
C ALA A 78 15.69 -2.99 -11.03
N ALA A 79 16.80 -3.22 -10.32
CA ALA A 79 17.10 -4.47 -9.63
C ALA A 79 16.10 -4.77 -8.48
N MET A 80 15.56 -3.74 -7.82
CA MET A 80 14.52 -3.95 -6.79
C MET A 80 13.15 -4.30 -7.36
N LYS A 81 12.83 -3.84 -8.58
CA LYS A 81 11.47 -3.89 -9.14
C LYS A 81 10.87 -5.31 -9.14
N PRO A 82 11.56 -6.35 -9.63
CA PRO A 82 10.99 -7.71 -9.66
C PRO A 82 10.71 -8.28 -8.27
N LEU A 83 11.52 -7.91 -7.27
CA LEU A 83 11.29 -8.33 -5.89
C LEU A 83 10.07 -7.61 -5.30
N ARG A 84 9.91 -6.31 -5.58
CA ARG A 84 8.75 -5.53 -5.12
C ARG A 84 7.44 -6.00 -5.71
N GLU A 85 7.42 -6.44 -6.96
CA GLU A 85 6.23 -7.01 -7.59
C GLU A 85 5.65 -8.18 -6.78
N VAL A 86 6.49 -8.92 -6.05
CA VAL A 86 6.07 -10.00 -5.17
C VAL A 86 5.75 -9.50 -3.75
N LEU A 87 6.60 -8.64 -3.17
CA LEU A 87 6.46 -8.21 -1.79
C LEU A 87 5.36 -7.17 -1.56
N ASP A 88 5.14 -6.26 -2.51
CA ASP A 88 4.21 -5.14 -2.35
C ASP A 88 2.75 -5.59 -2.23
N PRO A 89 2.24 -6.56 -3.02
CA PRO A 89 0.89 -7.11 -2.86
C PRO A 89 0.69 -7.77 -1.48
N ILE A 90 1.69 -8.51 -1.00
CA ILE A 90 1.65 -9.17 0.32
C ILE A 90 1.64 -8.11 1.43
N ALA A 91 2.53 -7.11 1.34
CA ALA A 91 2.60 -6.02 2.29
C ALA A 91 1.34 -5.14 2.28
N ALA A 92 0.70 -4.98 1.12
CA ALA A 92 -0.59 -4.29 1.02
C ALA A 92 -1.69 -5.08 1.75
N TYR A 93 -1.73 -6.40 1.59
CA TYR A 93 -2.70 -7.27 2.26
C TYR A 93 -2.60 -7.18 3.78
N GLU A 94 -1.40 -7.37 4.34
CA GLU A 94 -1.17 -7.28 5.79
C GLU A 94 -1.59 -5.91 6.34
N ARG A 95 -1.23 -4.83 5.64
CA ARG A 95 -1.60 -3.46 6.06
C ARG A 95 -3.09 -3.21 5.98
N MET A 96 -3.77 -3.63 4.92
CA MET A 96 -5.21 -3.43 4.76
C MET A 96 -5.99 -4.26 5.78
N THR A 97 -5.59 -5.52 6.00
CA THR A 97 -6.18 -6.39 7.02
C THR A 97 -6.05 -5.78 8.41
N ALA A 98 -4.84 -5.36 8.80
CA ALA A 98 -4.60 -4.67 10.07
C ALA A 98 -5.45 -3.40 10.19
N ARG A 99 -5.54 -2.61 9.12
CA ARG A 99 -6.32 -1.37 9.11
C ARG A 99 -7.82 -1.60 9.26
N ILE A 100 -8.38 -2.62 8.61
CA ILE A 100 -9.80 -2.97 8.79
C ILE A 100 -10.05 -3.40 10.23
N ASN A 101 -9.20 -4.26 10.80
CA ASN A 101 -9.31 -4.70 12.20
C ASN A 101 -9.22 -3.52 13.20
N GLU A 102 -8.30 -2.60 12.98
CA GLU A 102 -8.19 -1.35 13.75
C GLU A 102 -9.47 -0.52 13.65
N LEU A 103 -10.01 -0.34 12.44
CA LEU A 103 -11.22 0.48 12.23
C LEU A 103 -12.48 -0.16 12.79
N MET A 104 -12.59 -1.49 12.74
CA MET A 104 -13.72 -2.23 13.32
C MET A 104 -13.76 -2.12 14.85
N SER A 105 -12.60 -2.08 15.51
CA SER A 105 -12.47 -1.89 16.96
C SER A 105 -12.39 -0.42 17.38
N SER A 106 -12.23 0.51 16.42
CA SER A 106 -12.04 1.92 16.71
C SER A 106 -13.28 2.59 17.28
N ARG A 107 -13.14 3.22 18.46
CA ARG A 107 -14.16 4.12 19.02
C ARG A 107 -14.59 5.21 18.04
N LYS A 108 -13.75 5.63 17.08
CA LYS A 108 -14.11 6.65 16.07
C LYS A 108 -15.21 6.16 15.12
N VAL A 109 -15.20 4.88 14.77
CA VAL A 109 -16.22 4.26 13.91
C VAL A 109 -17.45 3.91 14.74
N LEU A 110 -17.24 3.33 15.92
CA LEU A 110 -18.32 2.86 16.80
C LEU A 110 -19.14 3.98 17.44
N LYS A 111 -18.58 5.19 17.62
CA LYS A 111 -19.31 6.37 18.14
C LYS A 111 -20.35 6.96 17.17
N HIS A 112 -20.45 6.49 15.93
CA HIS A 112 -21.47 6.94 14.99
C HIS A 112 -22.81 6.24 15.30
N LYS A 113 -23.92 7.00 15.43
CA LYS A 113 -25.27 6.44 15.62
C LYS A 113 -25.72 5.63 14.38
N GLY A 114 -26.32 4.46 14.61
CA GLY A 114 -26.89 3.55 13.59
C GLY A 114 -27.93 4.26 12.73
N SER A 115 -27.89 4.17 11.39
CA SER A 115 -28.02 2.99 10.53
C SER A 115 -26.82 2.66 9.63
N LYS A 116 -25.76 3.48 9.66
CA LYS A 116 -24.63 3.38 8.70
C LYS A 116 -23.43 2.57 9.20
N VAL A 117 -23.36 2.31 10.51
CA VAL A 117 -22.23 1.59 11.14
C VAL A 117 -22.36 0.08 10.98
N ARG A 118 -23.52 -0.49 11.33
CA ARG A 118 -23.74 -1.95 11.22
C ARG A 118 -23.50 -2.48 9.80
N PRO A 119 -24.01 -1.84 8.72
CA PRO A 119 -23.72 -2.29 7.35
C PRO A 119 -22.25 -2.15 6.96
N ALA A 120 -21.56 -1.09 7.43
CA ALA A 120 -20.14 -0.89 7.13
C ALA A 120 -19.26 -1.93 7.84
N LEU A 121 -19.55 -2.26 9.10
CA LEU A 121 -18.87 -3.33 9.83
C LEU A 121 -19.16 -4.70 9.21
N ALA A 122 -20.41 -4.97 8.86
CA ALA A 122 -20.79 -6.21 8.18
C ALA A 122 -20.09 -6.37 6.83
N LYS A 123 -20.05 -5.30 6.02
CA LYS A 123 -19.30 -5.30 4.75
C LYS A 123 -17.80 -5.49 4.97
N GLY A 124 -17.21 -4.81 5.96
CA GLY A 124 -15.80 -4.98 6.32
C GLY A 124 -15.46 -6.43 6.69
N ARG A 125 -16.28 -7.06 7.57
CA ARG A 125 -16.13 -8.47 7.96
C ARG A 125 -16.31 -9.42 6.77
N LYS A 126 -17.35 -9.22 5.97
CA LYS A 126 -17.60 -10.04 4.76
C LYS A 126 -16.42 -9.96 3.79
N LYS A 127 -15.87 -8.78 3.54
CA LYS A 127 -14.75 -8.59 2.62
C LYS A 127 -13.42 -9.11 3.19
N LEU A 128 -13.20 -9.01 4.50
CA LEU A 128 -12.10 -9.69 5.17
C LEU A 128 -12.17 -11.21 5.00
N ALA A 129 -13.36 -11.78 5.20
CA ALA A 129 -13.57 -13.22 5.01
C ALA A 129 -13.34 -13.64 3.55
N GLN A 130 -13.86 -12.89 2.57
CA GLN A 130 -13.61 -13.15 1.14
C GLN A 130 -12.11 -13.08 0.81
N ALA A 131 -11.40 -12.06 1.32
CA ALA A 131 -9.97 -11.94 1.11
C ALA A 131 -9.19 -13.10 1.75
N ALA A 132 -9.58 -13.53 2.96
CA ALA A 132 -8.98 -14.68 3.62
C ALA A 132 -9.25 -15.99 2.86
N GLU A 133 -10.44 -16.16 2.30
CA GLU A 133 -10.80 -17.33 1.49
C GLU A 133 -9.96 -17.44 0.21
N VAL A 134 -9.72 -16.31 -0.47
CA VAL A 134 -8.82 -16.26 -1.63
C VAL A 134 -7.41 -16.71 -1.27
N ILE A 135 -6.87 -16.26 -0.13
CA ILE A 135 -5.55 -16.68 0.33
C ILE A 135 -5.55 -18.15 0.78
N ALA A 136 -6.61 -18.61 1.44
CA ALA A 136 -6.72 -19.99 1.92
C ALA A 136 -6.81 -21.01 0.78
N LYS A 137 -7.38 -20.62 -0.37
CA LYS A 137 -7.41 -21.44 -1.59
C LYS A 137 -6.05 -21.55 -2.28
N MET A 138 -5.07 -20.74 -1.88
CA MET A 138 -3.73 -20.79 -2.44
C MET A 138 -2.94 -21.94 -1.82
N THR A 139 -2.93 -23.09 -2.50
CA THR A 139 -2.19 -24.29 -2.08
C THR A 139 -0.72 -24.24 -2.47
N GLU A 140 -0.38 -23.60 -3.60
CA GLU A 140 0.98 -23.46 -4.10
C GLU A 140 1.21 -22.09 -4.75
N CYS A 141 2.37 -21.49 -4.49
CA CYS A 141 2.84 -20.32 -5.22
C CYS A 141 3.79 -20.79 -6.32
N LYS A 142 3.26 -21.09 -7.52
CA LYS A 142 4.05 -21.60 -8.65
C LYS A 142 5.03 -20.56 -9.19
N ASP A 143 4.61 -19.30 -9.21
CA ASP A 143 5.40 -18.18 -9.71
C ASP A 143 5.02 -16.85 -9.05
N ALA A 144 5.79 -15.81 -9.38
CA ALA A 144 5.52 -14.44 -8.93
C ALA A 144 4.17 -13.91 -9.41
N ALA A 145 3.73 -14.29 -10.61
CA ALA A 145 2.46 -13.85 -11.19
C ALA A 145 1.26 -14.35 -10.39
N THR A 146 1.32 -15.59 -9.91
CA THR A 146 0.33 -16.22 -9.04
C THR A 146 0.23 -15.44 -7.72
N ILE A 147 1.36 -15.09 -7.11
CA ILE A 147 1.38 -14.27 -5.89
C ILE A 147 0.72 -12.91 -6.16
N THR A 148 1.15 -12.21 -7.21
CA THR A 148 0.62 -10.89 -7.55
C THR A 148 -0.88 -10.94 -7.84
N LYS A 149 -1.35 -11.97 -8.55
CA LYS A 149 -2.76 -12.17 -8.87
C LYS A 149 -3.59 -12.44 -7.61
N THR A 150 -3.20 -13.44 -6.81
CA THR A 150 -3.96 -13.87 -5.64
C THR A 150 -4.02 -12.79 -4.56
N PHE A 151 -2.87 -12.20 -4.21
CA PHE A 151 -2.85 -11.09 -3.26
C PHE A 151 -3.47 -9.82 -3.85
N GLY A 152 -3.37 -9.60 -5.17
CA GLY A 152 -4.07 -8.52 -5.86
C GLY A 152 -5.59 -8.61 -5.74
N GLU A 153 -6.14 -9.80 -5.96
CA GLU A 153 -7.57 -10.08 -5.78
C GLU A 153 -8.02 -9.89 -4.33
N ALA A 154 -7.28 -10.48 -3.38
CA ALA A 154 -7.55 -10.30 -1.95
C ALA A 154 -7.53 -8.82 -1.54
N ASN A 155 -6.55 -8.06 -2.00
CA ASN A 155 -6.46 -6.61 -1.78
C ASN A 155 -7.64 -5.84 -2.38
N GLY A 156 -8.16 -6.28 -3.54
CA GLY A 156 -9.36 -5.72 -4.15
C GLY A 156 -10.57 -5.80 -3.21
N TYR A 157 -10.82 -6.99 -2.64
CA TYR A 157 -11.88 -7.17 -1.65
C TYR A 157 -11.65 -6.32 -0.40
N LEU A 158 -10.44 -6.32 0.14
CA LEU A 158 -10.11 -5.52 1.33
C LEU A 158 -10.36 -4.03 1.10
N LYS A 159 -9.99 -3.49 -0.06
CA LYS A 159 -10.24 -2.07 -0.41
C LYS A 159 -11.72 -1.73 -0.38
N GLU A 160 -12.57 -2.58 -0.95
CA GLU A 160 -14.03 -2.39 -0.92
C GLU A 160 -14.63 -2.43 0.49
N GLY A 161 -14.04 -3.23 1.39
CA GLY A 161 -14.42 -3.31 2.81
C GLY A 161 -13.88 -2.13 3.64
N LEU A 162 -12.70 -1.63 3.28
CA LEU A 162 -12.00 -0.55 3.96
C LEU A 162 -12.64 0.82 3.69
N ASP A 163 -13.03 1.11 2.44
CA ASP A 163 -13.55 2.41 2.02
C ASP A 163 -14.75 2.93 2.86
N PRO A 164 -15.77 2.11 3.18
CA PRO A 164 -16.86 2.52 4.07
C PRO A 164 -16.39 2.86 5.49
N LEU A 165 -15.46 2.08 6.04
CA LEU A 165 -14.94 2.25 7.41
C LEU A 165 -14.07 3.51 7.52
N GLU A 166 -13.19 3.73 6.55
CA GLU A 166 -12.40 4.96 6.39
C GLU A 166 -13.31 6.19 6.29
N ARG A 167 -14.37 6.10 5.48
CA ARG A 167 -15.33 7.19 5.30
C ARG A 167 -16.06 7.53 6.61
N LEU A 168 -16.41 6.53 7.42
CA LEU A 168 -16.97 6.76 8.75
C LEU A 168 -15.95 7.44 9.67
N ALA A 169 -14.73 6.91 9.78
CA ALA A 169 -13.67 7.49 10.61
C ALA A 169 -13.32 8.95 10.26
N ARG A 170 -13.44 9.33 8.97
CA ARG A 170 -13.18 10.71 8.50
C ARG A 170 -14.34 11.69 8.77
N LYS A 171 -15.60 11.24 8.87
CA LYS A 171 -16.78 12.13 8.99
C LYS A 171 -16.77 13.00 10.25
N GLY A 172 -16.09 12.60 11.32
CA GLY A 172 -15.89 13.43 12.51
C GLY A 172 -15.14 14.75 12.25
N LYS A 173 -14.24 14.81 11.27
CA LYS A 173 -13.40 15.99 11.00
C LYS A 173 -14.11 17.10 10.21
N LYS A 174 -14.94 16.75 9.22
CA LYS A 174 -15.59 17.73 8.33
C LYS A 174 -16.67 18.58 9.04
N ARG A 175 -17.40 17.99 10.00
CA ARG A 175 -18.46 18.69 10.76
C ARG A 175 -17.90 19.79 11.68
N LYS A 176 -16.70 19.59 12.26
CA LYS A 176 -16.01 20.61 13.08
C LYS A 176 -15.58 21.83 12.26
N LYS A 177 -15.01 21.64 11.05
CA LYS A 177 -14.61 22.75 10.18
C LYS A 177 -15.82 23.59 9.73
N ARG A 178 -16.94 22.95 9.36
CA ARG A 178 -18.15 23.66 8.93
C ARG A 178 -18.82 24.45 10.07
N LYS A 179 -18.81 23.94 11.31
CA LYS A 179 -19.28 24.70 12.50
C LYS A 179 -18.39 25.90 12.82
N LYS A 180 -17.06 25.77 12.79
CA LYS A 180 -16.13 26.92 13.01
C LYS A 180 -16.32 28.03 11.97
N ARG A 181 -16.52 27.68 10.69
CA ARG A 181 -16.76 28.67 9.62
C ARG A 181 -18.11 29.39 9.74
N LYS A 182 -19.11 28.78 10.37
CA LYS A 182 -20.42 29.40 10.67
C LYS A 182 -20.43 30.27 11.94
N LYS A 183 -19.47 30.10 12.85
CA LYS A 183 -19.36 30.90 14.10
C LYS A 183 -18.44 32.12 13.95
N ARG A 184 -17.72 32.21 12.83
CA ARG A 184 -16.86 33.34 12.41
C ARG A 184 -17.55 34.24 11.38
N ARG A 185 -18.76 33.88 10.98
CA ARG A 185 -19.74 34.73 10.29
C ARG A 185 -20.77 35.09 11.33
#